data_AF-A0A6G8CI75-F1
#
_entry.id   AF-A0A6G8CI75-F1
#
_cell.length_a   1.000
_cell.length_b   1.000
_cell.length_c   1.000
_cell.angle_alpha   90.00
_cell.angle_beta   90.00
_cell.angle_gamma   90.00
#
_symmetry.space_group_name_H-M   'P 1'
#
loop_
_entity.id
_entity.type
_entity.pdbx_description
1 polymer ?
#
loop_
_entity_poly.entity_id
_entity_poly.type
_entity_poly.pdbx_seq_one_letter_code
_entity_poly.pdbx_strand_id
1 'polypeptide(L)'
;MGFSFRKSLSIGPMRVNLSSSGIGYSVGVKGARLGVNKRGTYVSLGAGGIQYRKYIQNNTTNNPYSPPAPLPATAHGQLHTITSDEISQLSDSDSQDFINELTEKASKISFAKWGSLLLVLLLSTCLFGYFGQVTRTKETIVPKVEIIAPSGLKIRQQPDPEALVIGSAVYGSILPLTDSTMKHWYGVSTGGYVSKKFARITFIPETKQFLRIDDHPQWFWTGFTFCLAALLGAYIYLARIDKKRLTLEINYEFNDDLAQVHTGFLKAFEQISTSHKVWQYLHSEQIDDRRRNAGASSAITRIALNGVALNRKPTRHLVTNVPIPYLGLRNTELYFFPERLVIRRNNQFAAVFYKNLHLTSRDSSFIEEGSVPSDATIIGHTWRYVNKSGSADRRFSNNRQIPKCAYSEYAFRSGTGVYEVVTTSRRGVLDLFTQYIARIGEVQQRMCIN
;
A
#
# COMPACT_ATOMS: atom_id res chain seq x y z
N MET A 1 -27.72 9.37 9.20
CA MET A 1 -27.54 10.16 10.43
C MET A 1 -28.06 9.30 11.59
N GLY A 2 -27.19 8.66 12.37
CA GLY A 2 -27.61 7.84 13.51
C GLY A 2 -27.35 8.58 14.80
N PHE A 3 -28.40 8.86 15.58
CA PHE A 3 -28.25 9.45 16.92
C PHE A 3 -27.55 8.44 17.84
N SER A 4 -26.44 8.84 18.46
CA SER A 4 -25.75 8.03 19.48
C SER A 4 -26.03 8.58 20.87
N PHE A 5 -26.62 7.77 21.75
CA PHE A 5 -26.78 8.11 23.16
C PHE A 5 -25.66 7.46 23.98
N ARG A 6 -24.89 8.27 24.69
CA ARG A 6 -23.92 7.81 25.69
C ARG A 6 -24.23 8.50 27.01
N LYS A 7 -24.61 7.72 28.03
CA LYS A 7 -24.79 8.24 29.39
C LYS A 7 -23.95 7.42 30.35
N SER A 8 -23.16 8.11 31.15
CA SER A 8 -22.32 7.50 32.19
C SER A 8 -22.85 7.91 33.55
N LEU A 9 -23.17 6.95 34.41
CA LEU A 9 -23.53 7.19 35.80
C LEU A 9 -22.38 6.69 36.69
N SER A 10 -21.87 7.58 37.54
CA SER A 10 -20.82 7.24 38.51
C SER A 10 -21.43 7.18 39.90
N ILE A 11 -21.31 6.04 40.58
CA ILE A 11 -21.77 5.81 41.95
C ILE A 11 -20.56 5.31 42.75
N GLY A 12 -19.88 6.24 43.43
CA GLY A 12 -18.67 5.95 44.20
C GLY A 12 -17.54 5.33 43.34
N PRO A 13 -16.89 4.24 43.78
CA PRO A 13 -15.82 3.58 43.01
C PRO A 13 -16.34 2.90 41.73
N MET A 14 -17.66 2.77 41.57
CA MET A 14 -18.29 2.10 40.43
C MET A 14 -18.77 3.11 39.38
N ARG A 15 -18.59 2.78 38.10
CA ARG A 15 -19.09 3.52 36.95
C ARG A 15 -19.84 2.59 36.02
N VAL A 16 -21.05 2.99 35.64
CA VAL A 16 -21.88 2.30 34.64
C VAL A 16 -21.96 3.17 33.40
N ASN A 17 -21.55 2.63 32.26
CA ASN A 17 -21.62 3.28 30.95
C ASN A 17 -22.70 2.61 30.10
N LEU A 18 -23.71 3.39 29.73
CA LEU A 18 -24.77 3.01 28.81
C LEU A 18 -24.42 3.55 27.43
N SER A 19 -24.35 2.66 26.43
CA SER A 19 -24.11 3.01 25.03
C SER A 19 -25.01 2.19 24.11
N SER A 20 -25.14 2.62 22.85
CA SER A 20 -25.82 1.85 21.80
C SER A 20 -25.23 0.46 21.54
N SER A 21 -24.02 0.18 22.04
CA SER A 21 -23.33 -1.10 21.88
C SER A 21 -23.49 -2.06 23.07
N GLY A 22 -24.14 -1.63 24.15
CA GLY A 22 -24.36 -2.41 25.36
C GLY A 22 -24.03 -1.65 26.66
N ILE A 23 -24.27 -2.32 27.79
CA ILE A 23 -23.99 -1.85 29.15
C ILE A 23 -22.58 -2.29 29.54
N GLY A 24 -21.77 -1.36 30.04
CA GLY A 24 -20.46 -1.66 30.62
C GLY A 24 -20.40 -1.18 32.06
N TYR A 25 -19.78 -1.96 32.93
CA TYR A 25 -19.54 -1.60 34.33
C TYR A 25 -18.04 -1.58 34.60
N SER A 26 -17.59 -0.66 35.45
CA SER A 26 -16.19 -0.61 35.88
C SER A 26 -16.09 -0.18 37.33
N VAL A 27 -15.22 -0.82 38.10
CA VAL A 27 -14.95 -0.51 39.49
C VAL A 27 -13.48 -0.12 39.64
N GLY A 28 -13.20 0.90 40.43
CA GLY A 28 -11.84 1.28 40.76
C GLY A 28 -11.70 2.74 41.18
N VAL A 29 -10.46 3.11 41.50
CA VAL A 29 -10.09 4.44 41.97
C VAL A 29 -9.61 5.30 40.81
N LYS A 30 -9.35 6.59 41.07
CA LYS A 30 -8.77 7.50 40.09
C LYS A 30 -7.39 6.96 39.72
N GLY A 31 -7.25 6.50 38.48
CA GLY A 31 -6.01 6.01 37.91
C GLY A 31 -5.79 4.49 37.90
N ALA A 32 -6.70 3.70 38.47
CA ALA A 32 -6.71 2.25 38.27
C ALA A 32 -8.15 1.73 38.34
N ARG A 33 -8.64 1.15 37.25
CA ARG A 33 -10.01 0.64 37.14
C ARG A 33 -10.03 -0.70 36.43
N LEU A 34 -10.88 -1.60 36.90
CA LEU A 34 -11.21 -2.84 36.24
C LEU A 34 -12.64 -2.75 35.72
N GLY A 35 -12.85 -3.02 34.44
CA GLY A 35 -14.17 -2.92 33.82
C GLY A 35 -14.49 -4.09 32.92
N VAL A 36 -15.78 -4.29 32.71
CA VAL A 36 -16.34 -5.32 31.85
C VAL A 36 -17.33 -4.65 30.90
N ASN A 37 -17.21 -4.97 29.62
CA ASN A 37 -18.17 -4.58 28.60
C ASN A 37 -18.40 -5.75 27.63
N LYS A 38 -19.19 -5.53 26.56
CA LYS A 38 -19.47 -6.54 25.52
C LYS A 38 -18.22 -7.19 24.88
N ARG A 39 -17.04 -6.55 24.95
CA ARG A 39 -15.78 -7.01 24.37
C ARG A 39 -14.89 -7.78 25.37
N GLY A 40 -15.28 -7.87 26.65
CA GLY A 40 -14.56 -8.60 27.69
C GLY A 40 -14.12 -7.74 28.88
N THR A 41 -13.35 -8.34 29.78
CA THR A 41 -12.78 -7.69 30.97
C THR A 41 -11.52 -6.92 30.58
N TYR A 42 -11.41 -5.68 31.04
CA TYR A 42 -10.27 -4.80 30.80
C TYR A 42 -9.79 -4.13 32.07
N VAL A 43 -8.49 -3.86 32.11
CA VAL A 43 -7.86 -3.00 33.10
C VAL A 43 -7.55 -1.67 32.44
N SER A 44 -7.89 -0.59 33.13
CA SER A 44 -7.59 0.78 32.75
C SER A 44 -6.70 1.38 33.85
N LEU A 45 -5.44 1.63 33.54
CA LEU A 45 -4.48 2.29 34.43
C LEU A 45 -4.22 3.70 33.89
N GLY A 46 -3.96 4.67 34.76
CA GLY A 46 -3.56 5.98 34.31
C GLY A 46 -3.20 6.92 35.45
N ALA A 47 -2.01 7.50 35.39
CA ALA A 47 -1.55 8.51 36.33
C ALA A 47 -0.95 9.68 35.53
N GLY A 48 -1.08 10.90 36.03
CA GLY A 48 -0.44 12.08 35.41
C GLY A 48 -0.88 12.40 33.97
N GLY A 49 -2.11 12.03 33.58
CA GLY A 49 -2.65 12.36 32.25
C GLY A 49 -2.42 11.31 31.16
N ILE A 50 -1.70 10.22 31.45
CA ILE A 50 -1.51 9.10 30.52
C ILE A 50 -2.48 7.99 30.91
N GLN A 51 -3.26 7.46 29.95
CA GLN A 51 -4.18 6.35 30.18
C GLN A 51 -3.79 5.13 29.34
N TYR A 52 -3.67 3.99 30.02
CA TYR A 52 -3.46 2.68 29.46
C TYR A 52 -4.73 1.83 29.65
N ARG A 53 -5.26 1.21 28.59
CA ARG A 53 -6.38 0.26 28.69
C ARG A 53 -6.03 -1.04 27.98
N LYS A 54 -6.00 -2.16 28.72
CA LYS A 54 -5.73 -3.52 28.19
C LYS A 54 -6.90 -4.44 28.49
N TYR A 55 -7.34 -5.23 27.52
CA TYR A 55 -8.25 -6.35 27.80
C TYR A 55 -7.43 -7.53 28.36
N ILE A 56 -7.90 -8.13 29.45
CA ILE A 56 -7.22 -9.28 30.05
C ILE A 56 -7.49 -10.50 29.15
N GLN A 57 -6.46 -10.97 28.46
CA GLN A 57 -6.46 -12.29 27.81
C GLN A 57 -5.58 -13.22 28.66
N ASN A 58 -6.11 -14.38 29.01
CA ASN A 58 -5.38 -15.41 29.74
C ASN A 58 -4.34 -16.05 28.80
N ASN A 59 -3.14 -15.47 28.72
CA ASN A 59 -1.96 -16.16 28.20
C ASN A 59 -0.76 -15.87 29.11
N THR A 60 -0.55 -16.77 30.05
CA THR A 60 0.66 -16.86 30.88
C THR A 60 1.81 -17.42 30.06
N THR A 61 2.82 -16.61 29.76
CA THR A 61 4.19 -17.10 29.55
C THR A 61 5.16 -16.13 30.24
N ASN A 62 5.83 -16.63 31.29
CA ASN A 62 6.90 -15.93 32.00
C ASN A 62 8.20 -16.13 31.22
N ASN A 63 8.92 -15.06 30.90
CA ASN A 63 10.31 -15.14 30.48
C ASN A 63 11.15 -14.16 31.32
N PRO A 64 12.22 -14.60 32.00
CA PRO A 64 13.00 -13.75 32.90
C PRO A 64 13.90 -12.77 32.14
N TYR A 65 13.90 -11.52 32.64
CA TYR A 65 14.76 -10.41 32.23
C TYR A 65 16.25 -10.73 32.44
N SER A 66 17.08 -10.48 31.43
CA SER A 66 18.55 -10.45 31.55
C SER A 66 19.06 -9.02 31.34
N PRO A 67 19.96 -8.50 32.18
CA PRO A 67 20.48 -7.13 32.05
C PRO A 67 21.44 -6.98 30.84
N PRO A 68 21.51 -5.79 30.21
CA PRO A 68 22.34 -5.53 29.05
C PRO A 68 23.84 -5.49 29.39
N ALA A 69 24.67 -5.98 28.46
CA ALA A 69 26.11 -6.03 28.59
C ALA A 69 26.78 -4.64 28.45
N PRO A 70 27.97 -4.42 29.04
CA PRO A 70 28.72 -3.16 28.93
C PRO A 70 29.26 -2.91 27.50
N LEU A 71 29.36 -1.63 27.14
CA LEU A 71 29.89 -1.12 25.86
C LEU A 71 31.34 -1.58 25.59
N PRO A 72 31.70 -1.97 24.35
CA PRO A 72 33.10 -2.21 23.98
C PRO A 72 33.89 -0.90 23.88
N ALA A 73 35.14 -0.93 24.34
CA ALA A 73 36.08 0.18 24.20
C ALA A 73 36.48 0.42 22.72
N THR A 74 36.61 1.69 22.35
CA THR A 74 37.00 2.18 21.03
C THR A 74 38.38 1.63 20.61
N ALA A 75 38.42 0.78 19.58
CA ALA A 75 39.65 0.31 18.96
C ALA A 75 40.04 1.21 17.76
N HIS A 76 41.33 1.53 17.65
CA HIS A 76 41.90 2.42 16.63
C HIS A 76 41.91 1.78 15.23
N GLY A 77 41.55 2.56 14.20
CA GLY A 77 41.91 2.30 12.79
C GLY A 77 40.95 1.47 11.94
N GLN A 78 39.71 1.21 12.36
CA GLN A 78 38.73 0.44 11.58
C GLN A 78 37.64 1.32 10.94
N LEU A 79 37.20 0.93 9.74
CA LEU A 79 35.99 1.45 9.11
C LEU A 79 34.80 1.21 10.05
N HIS A 80 34.23 2.29 10.59
CA HIS A 80 33.09 2.20 11.48
C HIS A 80 31.81 2.44 10.67
N THR A 81 31.05 1.36 10.48
CA THR A 81 29.69 1.42 9.92
C THR A 81 28.77 2.04 10.97
N ILE A 82 28.16 3.17 10.65
CA ILE A 82 27.19 3.87 11.50
C ILE A 82 25.81 3.39 11.07
N THR A 83 25.48 2.14 11.34
CA THR A 83 24.18 1.56 10.98
C THR A 83 23.69 0.70 12.13
N SER A 84 22.42 0.87 12.50
CA SER A 84 21.78 0.06 13.55
C SER A 84 21.84 -1.43 13.25
N ASP A 85 21.93 -2.24 14.30
CA ASP A 85 21.94 -3.70 14.27
C ASP A 85 20.67 -4.31 13.62
N GLU A 86 20.57 -5.64 13.58
CA GLU A 86 19.40 -6.32 13.01
C GLU A 86 18.10 -5.90 13.72
N ILE A 87 17.05 -5.65 12.93
CA ILE A 87 15.77 -5.08 13.39
C ILE A 87 15.10 -5.90 14.51
N SER A 88 15.35 -7.21 14.54
CA SER A 88 14.85 -8.15 15.57
C SER A 88 15.38 -7.82 16.97
N GLN A 89 16.57 -7.21 17.05
CA GLN A 89 17.24 -6.89 18.31
C GLN A 89 16.96 -5.45 18.77
N LEU A 90 16.42 -4.60 17.89
CA LEU A 90 16.24 -3.16 18.16
C LEU A 90 15.09 -2.84 19.12
N SER A 91 14.16 -3.76 19.38
CA SER A 91 12.97 -3.48 20.18
C SER A 91 13.17 -3.78 21.66
N ASP A 92 12.74 -2.86 22.53
CA ASP A 92 12.68 -3.13 23.97
C ASP A 92 11.54 -4.11 24.34
N SER A 93 11.68 -4.79 25.49
CA SER A 93 10.75 -5.82 25.96
C SER A 93 9.32 -5.30 26.07
N ASP A 94 9.17 -4.06 26.54
CA ASP A 94 7.89 -3.41 26.80
C ASP A 94 7.14 -3.04 25.50
N SER A 95 7.85 -2.95 24.36
CA SER A 95 7.25 -2.63 23.06
C SER A 95 6.93 -3.85 22.19
N GLN A 96 7.32 -5.07 22.59
CA GLN A 96 7.16 -6.28 21.77
C GLN A 96 5.70 -6.55 21.39
N ASP A 97 4.75 -6.43 22.34
CA ASP A 97 3.31 -6.62 22.07
C ASP A 97 2.82 -5.67 20.96
N PHE A 98 3.21 -4.39 21.05
CA PHE A 98 2.84 -3.36 20.08
C PHE A 98 3.45 -3.63 18.70
N ILE A 99 4.72 -4.01 18.66
CA ILE A 99 5.45 -4.30 17.43
C ILE A 99 4.93 -5.57 16.76
N ASN A 100 4.61 -6.60 17.53
CA ASN A 100 4.01 -7.82 17.02
C ASN A 100 2.64 -7.51 16.39
N GLU A 101 1.78 -6.73 17.06
CA GLU A 101 0.51 -6.32 16.49
C GLU A 101 0.69 -5.48 15.20
N LEU A 102 1.62 -4.52 15.21
CA LEU A 102 1.91 -3.67 14.06
C LEU A 102 2.43 -4.50 12.86
N THR A 103 3.35 -5.43 13.11
CA THR A 103 3.96 -6.30 12.10
C THR A 103 2.93 -7.31 11.56
N GLU A 104 2.14 -7.93 12.43
CA GLU A 104 1.07 -8.84 12.05
C GLU A 104 0.02 -8.14 11.18
N LYS A 105 -0.41 -6.93 11.56
CA LYS A 105 -1.39 -6.16 10.76
C LYS A 105 -0.79 -5.60 9.47
N ALA A 106 0.49 -5.23 9.46
CA ALA A 106 1.18 -4.73 8.27
C ALA A 106 1.43 -5.82 7.22
N SER A 107 1.65 -7.06 7.65
CA SER A 107 1.88 -8.20 6.75
C SER A 107 0.59 -8.80 6.18
N LYS A 108 -0.56 -8.56 6.81
CA LYS A 108 -1.85 -9.07 6.34
C LYS A 108 -2.20 -8.49 4.96
N ILE A 109 -2.50 -9.40 4.05
CA ILE A 109 -3.02 -9.09 2.72
C ILE A 109 -4.48 -8.63 2.84
N SER A 110 -4.86 -7.64 2.02
CA SER A 110 -6.23 -7.14 1.93
C SER A 110 -7.11 -8.13 1.14
N PHE A 111 -8.12 -8.67 1.80
CA PHE A 111 -9.12 -9.53 1.18
C PHE A 111 -9.96 -8.78 0.16
N ALA A 112 -10.24 -7.50 0.35
CA ALA A 112 -10.98 -6.70 -0.61
C ALA A 112 -10.25 -6.60 -1.95
N LYS A 113 -8.93 -6.39 -1.94
CA LYS A 113 -8.12 -6.29 -3.18
C LYS A 113 -8.02 -7.62 -3.92
N TRP A 114 -7.73 -8.70 -3.22
CA TRP A 114 -7.57 -10.01 -3.86
C TRP A 114 -8.91 -10.65 -4.20
N GLY A 115 -9.90 -10.48 -3.34
CA GLY A 115 -11.28 -10.86 -3.62
C GLY A 115 -11.83 -10.13 -4.83
N SER A 116 -11.62 -8.82 -4.95
CA SER A 116 -12.07 -8.09 -6.15
C SER A 116 -11.39 -8.59 -7.43
N LEU A 117 -10.10 -8.95 -7.37
CA LEU A 117 -9.39 -9.50 -8.52
C LEU A 117 -10.00 -10.84 -8.96
N LEU A 118 -10.28 -11.75 -8.02
CA LEU A 118 -10.94 -13.02 -8.31
C LEU A 118 -12.35 -12.81 -8.88
N LEU A 119 -13.11 -11.87 -8.32
CA LEU A 119 -14.45 -11.54 -8.80
C LEU A 119 -14.44 -10.97 -10.23
N VAL A 120 -13.47 -10.11 -10.55
CA VAL A 120 -13.28 -9.56 -11.91
C VAL A 120 -12.88 -10.67 -12.88
N LEU A 121 -12.01 -11.59 -12.47
CA LEU A 121 -11.63 -12.74 -13.28
C LEU A 121 -12.85 -13.62 -13.60
N LEU A 122 -13.67 -13.95 -12.60
CA LEU A 122 -14.91 -14.72 -12.79
C LEU A 122 -15.87 -14.00 -13.75
N LEU A 123 -16.07 -12.69 -13.56
CA LEU A 123 -16.92 -11.89 -14.46
C LEU A 123 -16.39 -11.90 -15.90
N SER A 124 -15.08 -11.77 -16.08
CA SER A 124 -14.43 -11.81 -17.39
C SER A 124 -14.60 -13.16 -18.08
N THR A 125 -14.43 -14.28 -17.35
CA THR A 125 -14.65 -15.62 -17.91
C THR A 125 -16.11 -15.84 -18.35
N CYS A 126 -17.07 -15.33 -17.58
CA CYS A 126 -18.49 -15.38 -17.91
C CYS A 126 -18.81 -14.57 -19.18
N LEU A 127 -18.29 -13.33 -19.26
CA LEU A 127 -18.45 -12.47 -20.43
C LEU A 127 -17.80 -13.09 -21.68
N PHE A 128 -16.61 -13.67 -21.55
CA PHE A 128 -15.93 -14.34 -22.66
C PHE A 128 -16.73 -15.54 -23.17
N GLY A 129 -17.29 -16.36 -22.27
CA GLY A 129 -18.15 -17.48 -22.65
C GLY A 129 -19.43 -17.05 -23.38
N TYR A 130 -20.01 -15.91 -23.00
CA TYR A 130 -21.21 -15.36 -23.66
C TYR A 130 -20.91 -14.73 -25.03
N PHE A 131 -19.91 -13.84 -25.11
CA PHE A 131 -19.57 -13.15 -26.36
C PHE A 131 -18.77 -14.04 -27.34
N GLY A 132 -18.16 -15.12 -26.87
CA GLY A 132 -17.45 -16.10 -27.70
C GLY A 132 -18.36 -17.04 -28.50
N GLN A 133 -19.68 -16.97 -28.34
CA GLN A 133 -20.63 -17.77 -29.12
C GLN A 133 -20.68 -17.27 -30.57
N VAL A 134 -20.00 -17.98 -31.48
CA VAL A 134 -19.95 -17.66 -32.93
C VAL A 134 -21.26 -18.06 -33.62
N THR A 135 -21.78 -17.22 -34.51
CA THR A 135 -22.90 -17.57 -35.40
C THR A 135 -22.51 -18.74 -36.30
N ARG A 136 -23.12 -19.91 -36.12
CA ARG A 136 -22.89 -21.06 -36.99
C ARG A 136 -23.71 -20.90 -38.26
N THR A 137 -23.04 -20.64 -39.39
CA THR A 137 -23.65 -20.74 -40.72
C THR A 137 -23.71 -22.23 -41.13
N LYS A 138 -24.88 -22.71 -41.54
CA LYS A 138 -25.00 -24.05 -42.16
C LYS A 138 -25.38 -23.86 -43.61
N GLU A 139 -24.48 -24.25 -44.51
CA GLU A 139 -24.78 -24.33 -45.93
C GLU A 139 -25.67 -25.56 -46.17
N THR A 140 -26.85 -25.36 -46.76
CA THR A 140 -27.71 -26.47 -47.18
C THR A 140 -27.82 -26.45 -48.69
N ILE A 141 -27.54 -27.57 -49.35
CA ILE A 141 -27.63 -27.70 -50.81
C ILE A 141 -29.08 -28.06 -51.15
N VAL A 142 -29.81 -27.16 -51.82
CA VAL A 142 -31.21 -27.40 -52.20
C VAL A 142 -31.29 -27.64 -53.72
N PRO A 143 -31.90 -28.73 -54.20
CA PRO A 143 -32.08 -28.98 -55.62
C PRO A 143 -33.13 -28.01 -56.20
N LYS A 144 -32.78 -27.33 -57.30
CA LYS A 144 -33.69 -26.48 -58.08
C LYS A 144 -33.70 -26.94 -59.55
N VAL A 145 -34.78 -26.66 -60.26
CA VAL A 145 -34.96 -26.98 -61.68
C VAL A 145 -34.58 -25.75 -62.51
N GLU A 146 -33.58 -25.88 -63.37
CA GLU A 146 -33.15 -24.85 -64.31
C GLU A 146 -33.67 -25.16 -65.72
N ILE A 147 -34.23 -24.15 -66.39
CA ILE A 147 -34.85 -24.30 -67.71
C ILE A 147 -33.83 -24.05 -68.82
N ILE A 148 -33.69 -25.01 -69.75
CA ILE A 148 -32.70 -24.99 -70.84
C ILE A 148 -33.36 -24.75 -72.20
N ALA A 149 -34.70 -24.76 -72.31
CA ALA A 149 -35.39 -24.46 -73.57
C ALA A 149 -35.17 -23.00 -74.00
N PRO A 150 -34.55 -22.72 -75.16
CA PRO A 150 -34.28 -21.36 -75.63
C PRO A 150 -35.55 -20.55 -75.91
N SER A 151 -36.64 -21.23 -76.31
CA SER A 151 -37.95 -20.64 -76.57
C SER A 151 -38.80 -20.40 -75.31
N GLY A 152 -38.25 -20.68 -74.13
CA GLY A 152 -39.05 -20.80 -72.90
C GLY A 152 -39.86 -22.10 -72.85
N LEU A 153 -40.38 -22.42 -71.66
CA LEU A 153 -41.02 -23.70 -71.35
C LEU A 153 -42.36 -23.48 -70.64
N LYS A 154 -43.40 -24.13 -71.16
CA LYS A 154 -44.76 -24.05 -70.61
C LYS A 154 -44.88 -24.95 -69.36
N ILE A 155 -45.39 -24.37 -68.28
CA ILE A 155 -45.70 -25.06 -67.02
C ILE A 155 -47.13 -25.56 -67.11
N ARG A 156 -47.34 -26.86 -66.89
CA ARG A 156 -48.64 -27.52 -67.04
C ARG A 156 -49.25 -27.92 -65.70
N GLN A 157 -50.57 -27.98 -65.65
CA GLN A 157 -51.30 -28.40 -64.45
C GLN A 157 -51.09 -29.87 -64.10
N GLN A 158 -50.95 -30.72 -65.12
CA GLN A 158 -50.77 -32.15 -65.00
C GLN A 158 -49.55 -32.61 -65.83
N PRO A 159 -48.94 -33.75 -65.49
CA PRO A 159 -47.76 -34.29 -66.19
C PRO A 159 -48.13 -34.95 -67.53
N ASP A 160 -48.85 -34.20 -68.37
CA ASP A 160 -49.35 -34.63 -69.67
C ASP A 160 -49.04 -33.53 -70.72
N PRO A 161 -48.48 -33.88 -71.90
CA PRO A 161 -48.25 -32.93 -72.99
C PRO A 161 -49.50 -32.15 -73.46
N GLU A 162 -50.71 -32.64 -73.22
CA GLU A 162 -51.96 -31.97 -73.63
C GLU A 162 -52.62 -31.18 -72.49
N ALA A 163 -52.11 -31.28 -71.26
CA ALA A 163 -52.69 -30.61 -70.10
C ALA A 163 -52.63 -29.08 -70.19
N LEU A 164 -53.60 -28.43 -69.51
CA LEU A 164 -53.73 -26.98 -69.44
C LEU A 164 -52.43 -26.31 -68.98
N VAL A 165 -52.04 -25.27 -69.70
CA VAL A 165 -50.84 -24.48 -69.41
C VAL A 165 -51.20 -23.44 -68.35
N ILE A 166 -50.65 -23.60 -67.15
CA ILE A 166 -50.86 -22.67 -66.02
C ILE A 166 -49.93 -21.46 -66.14
N GLY A 167 -48.76 -21.64 -66.75
CA GLY A 167 -47.79 -20.55 -66.90
C GLY A 167 -46.69 -20.90 -67.88
N SER A 168 -45.72 -20.00 -68.02
CA SER A 168 -44.54 -20.20 -68.85
C SER A 168 -43.31 -19.63 -68.15
N ALA A 169 -42.19 -20.32 -68.26
CA ALA A 169 -40.95 -19.93 -67.64
C ALA A 169 -39.86 -19.76 -68.71
N VAL A 170 -39.05 -18.71 -68.56
CA VAL A 170 -38.08 -18.25 -69.56
C VAL A 170 -36.79 -19.09 -69.45
N TYR A 171 -36.02 -19.16 -70.54
CA TYR A 171 -34.69 -19.74 -70.55
C TYR A 171 -33.82 -19.19 -69.40
N GLY A 172 -33.13 -20.08 -68.68
CA GLY A 172 -32.27 -19.72 -67.55
C GLY A 172 -33.00 -19.45 -66.23
N SER A 173 -34.34 -19.55 -66.19
CA SER A 173 -35.08 -19.45 -64.93
C SER A 173 -34.86 -20.68 -64.05
N ILE A 174 -34.77 -20.44 -62.74
CA ILE A 174 -34.48 -21.45 -61.73
C ILE A 174 -35.67 -21.53 -60.79
N LEU A 175 -36.32 -22.68 -60.76
CA LEU A 175 -37.53 -22.90 -59.99
C LEU A 175 -37.29 -23.98 -58.93
N PRO A 176 -37.77 -23.85 -57.69
CA PRO A 176 -37.61 -24.87 -56.66
C PRO A 176 -38.23 -26.21 -57.09
N LEU A 177 -37.47 -27.30 -56.94
CA LEU A 177 -37.91 -28.65 -57.24
C LEU A 177 -38.85 -29.15 -56.12
N THR A 178 -40.07 -29.55 -56.48
CA THR A 178 -41.03 -30.17 -55.55
C THR A 178 -41.05 -31.68 -55.69
N ASP A 179 -40.97 -32.19 -56.92
CA ASP A 179 -40.99 -33.64 -57.20
C ASP A 179 -40.13 -33.98 -58.42
N SER A 180 -39.36 -35.07 -58.34
CA SER A 180 -38.52 -35.58 -59.44
C SER A 180 -38.78 -37.04 -59.80
N THR A 181 -39.71 -37.70 -59.11
CA THR A 181 -39.96 -39.14 -59.22
C THR A 181 -40.56 -39.54 -60.57
N MET A 182 -41.27 -38.63 -61.25
CA MET A 182 -41.94 -38.90 -62.52
C MET A 182 -40.95 -39.08 -63.69
N LYS A 183 -41.22 -40.02 -64.61
CA LYS A 183 -40.26 -40.40 -65.67
C LYS A 183 -39.87 -39.27 -66.62
N HIS A 184 -40.82 -38.41 -67.01
CA HIS A 184 -40.61 -37.36 -68.03
C HIS A 184 -40.90 -35.94 -67.55
N TRP A 185 -41.25 -35.76 -66.26
CA TRP A 185 -41.68 -34.47 -65.70
C TRP A 185 -40.97 -34.14 -64.38
N TYR A 186 -40.69 -32.86 -64.15
CA TYR A 186 -40.33 -32.30 -62.84
C TYR A 186 -41.53 -31.53 -62.29
N GLY A 187 -41.87 -31.78 -61.02
CA GLY A 187 -42.82 -30.97 -60.26
C GLY A 187 -42.12 -29.74 -59.67
N VAL A 188 -42.76 -28.59 -59.75
CA VAL A 188 -42.14 -27.30 -59.43
C VAL A 188 -43.00 -26.52 -58.44
N SER A 189 -42.40 -25.66 -57.61
CA SER A 189 -43.10 -24.96 -56.52
C SER A 189 -44.25 -24.03 -56.94
N THR A 190 -44.34 -23.70 -58.23
CA THR A 190 -45.48 -22.97 -58.82
C THR A 190 -46.74 -23.83 -58.94
N GLY A 191 -46.73 -25.08 -58.44
CA GLY A 191 -47.88 -25.99 -58.45
C GLY A 191 -48.13 -26.70 -59.78
N GLY A 192 -47.13 -26.72 -60.68
CA GLY A 192 -47.24 -27.34 -61.99
C GLY A 192 -46.03 -28.19 -62.36
N TYR A 193 -46.10 -28.80 -63.55
CA TYR A 193 -45.13 -29.76 -64.07
C TYR A 193 -44.41 -29.22 -65.31
N VAL A 194 -43.12 -29.53 -65.39
CA VAL A 194 -42.21 -29.09 -66.45
C VAL A 194 -41.51 -30.30 -67.05
N SER A 195 -41.35 -30.35 -68.38
CA SER A 195 -40.76 -31.52 -69.05
C SER A 195 -39.26 -31.65 -68.75
N LYS A 196 -38.81 -32.86 -68.37
CA LYS A 196 -37.39 -33.18 -68.13
C LYS A 196 -36.51 -33.01 -69.37
N LYS A 197 -37.08 -33.09 -70.57
CA LYS A 197 -36.34 -32.92 -71.83
C LYS A 197 -35.75 -31.51 -71.96
N PHE A 198 -36.35 -30.53 -71.29
CA PHE A 198 -36.05 -29.12 -71.45
C PHE A 198 -35.62 -28.43 -70.15
N ALA A 199 -35.34 -29.21 -69.10
CA ALA A 199 -34.93 -28.72 -67.80
C ALA A 199 -33.92 -29.67 -67.15
N ARG A 200 -33.02 -29.14 -66.31
CA ARG A 200 -32.08 -29.93 -65.49
C ARG A 200 -32.19 -29.59 -64.02
N ILE A 201 -31.76 -30.51 -63.16
CA ILE A 201 -31.61 -30.23 -61.74
C ILE A 201 -30.26 -29.55 -61.54
N THR A 202 -30.28 -28.37 -60.94
CA THR A 202 -29.09 -27.61 -60.53
C THR A 202 -29.12 -27.45 -59.02
N PHE A 203 -28.01 -27.78 -58.37
CA PHE A 203 -27.86 -27.69 -56.93
C PHE A 203 -27.29 -26.33 -56.56
N ILE A 204 -28.05 -25.52 -55.83
CA ILE A 204 -27.62 -24.18 -55.44
C ILE A 204 -27.44 -24.14 -53.92
N PRO A 205 -26.27 -23.68 -53.43
CA PRO A 205 -26.06 -23.55 -52.00
C PRO A 205 -26.98 -22.45 -51.46
N GLU A 206 -27.84 -22.80 -50.52
CA GLU A 206 -28.68 -21.85 -49.80
C GLU A 206 -28.09 -21.68 -48.39
N THR A 207 -27.58 -20.48 -48.12
CA THR A 207 -26.94 -20.17 -46.84
C THR A 207 -28.02 -19.86 -45.80
N LYS A 208 -28.26 -20.78 -44.87
CA LYS A 208 -29.12 -20.50 -43.71
C LYS A 208 -28.24 -19.93 -42.59
N GLN A 209 -28.41 -18.64 -42.32
CA GLN A 209 -27.83 -18.00 -41.15
C GLN A 209 -28.65 -18.40 -39.92
N PHE A 210 -28.09 -19.18 -39.00
CA PHE A 210 -28.70 -19.35 -37.68
C PHE A 210 -28.31 -18.13 -36.82
N LEU A 211 -29.31 -17.31 -36.47
CA LEU A 211 -29.13 -16.24 -35.51
C LEU A 211 -28.80 -16.82 -34.12
N ARG A 212 -27.95 -16.10 -33.39
CA ARG A 212 -27.64 -16.16 -31.95
C ARG A 212 -28.61 -17.05 -31.14
N ILE A 213 -28.10 -18.07 -30.46
CA ILE A 213 -28.86 -19.06 -29.63
C ILE A 213 -29.59 -18.45 -28.42
N ASP A 214 -29.53 -17.12 -28.20
CA ASP A 214 -30.32 -16.47 -27.15
C ASP A 214 -31.56 -15.80 -27.73
N ASP A 215 -32.69 -16.50 -27.67
CA ASP A 215 -34.02 -15.98 -28.02
C ASP A 215 -34.43 -14.78 -27.15
N HIS A 216 -33.73 -14.54 -26.04
CA HIS A 216 -34.06 -13.51 -25.05
C HIS A 216 -32.81 -12.85 -24.43
N PRO A 217 -32.16 -11.91 -25.16
CA PRO A 217 -30.97 -11.20 -24.67
C PRO A 217 -31.20 -10.40 -23.37
N GLN A 218 -32.46 -10.09 -23.06
CA GLN A 218 -32.86 -9.41 -21.82
C GLN A 218 -32.53 -10.21 -20.55
N TRP A 219 -32.65 -11.55 -20.57
CA TRP A 219 -32.33 -12.37 -19.39
C TRP A 219 -30.84 -12.38 -19.07
N PHE A 220 -30.00 -12.27 -20.11
CA PHE A 220 -28.56 -12.11 -19.91
C PHE A 220 -28.25 -10.79 -19.20
N TRP A 221 -28.80 -9.67 -19.70
CA TRP A 221 -28.55 -8.36 -19.10
C TRP A 221 -29.11 -8.23 -17.68
N THR A 222 -30.28 -8.81 -17.39
CA THR A 222 -30.81 -8.86 -16.02
C THR A 222 -29.94 -9.73 -15.12
N GLY A 223 -29.54 -10.93 -15.56
CA GLY A 223 -28.61 -11.77 -14.80
C GLY A 223 -27.26 -11.08 -14.56
N PHE A 224 -26.75 -10.36 -15.55
CA PHE A 224 -25.52 -9.58 -15.46
C PHE A 224 -25.61 -8.45 -14.43
N THR A 225 -26.73 -7.70 -14.40
CA THR A 225 -26.93 -6.64 -13.40
C THR A 225 -27.05 -7.19 -11.98
N PHE A 226 -27.77 -8.31 -11.80
CA PHE A 226 -27.82 -9.02 -10.51
C PHE A 226 -26.44 -9.53 -10.07
N CYS A 227 -25.66 -10.09 -11.01
CA CYS A 227 -24.28 -10.52 -10.75
C CYS A 227 -23.42 -9.34 -10.30
N LEU A 228 -23.44 -8.22 -11.03
CA LEU A 228 -22.68 -7.02 -10.69
C LEU A 228 -23.07 -6.47 -9.31
N ALA A 229 -24.36 -6.47 -8.97
CA ALA A 229 -24.85 -6.07 -7.66
C ALA A 229 -24.35 -7.01 -6.55
N ALA A 230 -24.35 -8.32 -6.79
CA ALA A 230 -23.81 -9.31 -5.85
C ALA A 230 -22.29 -9.16 -5.67
N LEU A 231 -21.54 -8.90 -6.74
CA LEU A 231 -20.10 -8.62 -6.69
C LEU A 231 -19.81 -7.36 -5.88
N LEU A 232 -20.59 -6.28 -6.07
CA LEU A 232 -20.48 -5.06 -5.29
C LEU A 232 -20.79 -5.32 -3.81
N GLY A 233 -21.82 -6.09 -3.51
CA GLY A 233 -22.16 -6.50 -2.13
C GLY A 233 -21.04 -7.30 -1.46
N ALA A 234 -20.47 -8.27 -2.17
CA ALA A 234 -19.32 -9.06 -1.71
C ALA A 234 -18.09 -8.19 -1.47
N TYR A 235 -17.78 -7.27 -2.38
CA TYR A 235 -16.69 -6.30 -2.19
C TYR A 235 -16.89 -5.43 -0.95
N ILE A 236 -18.09 -4.87 -0.75
CA ILE A 236 -18.40 -4.05 0.44
C ILE A 236 -18.25 -4.88 1.72
N TYR A 237 -18.69 -6.14 1.71
CA TYR A 237 -18.54 -7.05 2.83
C TYR A 237 -17.06 -7.34 3.16
N LEU A 238 -16.26 -7.71 2.15
CA LEU A 238 -14.82 -7.93 2.30
C LEU A 238 -14.09 -6.68 2.77
N ALA A 239 -14.41 -5.51 2.22
CA ALA A 239 -13.86 -4.23 2.65
C ALA A 239 -14.17 -3.91 4.12
N ARG A 240 -15.37 -4.26 4.60
CA ARG A 240 -15.74 -4.13 6.02
C ARG A 240 -14.94 -5.07 6.91
N ILE A 241 -14.68 -6.29 6.47
CA ILE A 241 -13.82 -7.24 7.20
C ILE A 241 -12.39 -6.71 7.27
N ASP A 242 -11.82 -6.29 6.13
CA ASP A 242 -10.48 -5.72 6.07
C ASP A 242 -10.32 -4.51 6.98
N LYS A 243 -11.32 -3.62 7.01
CA LYS A 243 -11.32 -2.48 7.94
C LYS A 243 -11.22 -2.91 9.41
N LYS A 244 -11.81 -4.04 9.81
CA LYS A 244 -11.67 -4.55 11.19
C LYS A 244 -10.34 -5.26 11.41
N ARG A 245 -9.85 -5.98 10.40
CA ARG A 245 -8.66 -6.84 10.49
C ARG A 245 -7.34 -6.08 10.42
N LEU A 246 -7.29 -5.06 9.57
CA LEU A 246 -6.07 -4.32 9.22
C LEU A 246 -5.91 -3.05 10.04
N THR A 247 -7.00 -2.45 10.52
CA THR A 247 -6.93 -1.19 11.25
C THR A 247 -6.28 -1.38 12.63
N LEU A 248 -5.28 -0.56 12.89
CA LEU A 248 -4.68 -0.36 14.20
C LEU A 248 -5.05 1.06 14.63
N GLU A 249 -5.81 1.20 15.71
CA GLU A 249 -6.27 2.51 16.19
C GLU A 249 -5.55 2.85 17.49
N ILE A 250 -4.85 3.99 17.50
CA ILE A 250 -4.13 4.52 18.65
C ILE A 250 -4.61 5.94 18.88
N ASN A 251 -5.41 6.13 19.93
CA ASN A 251 -5.93 7.43 20.31
C ASN A 251 -5.24 7.91 21.58
N TYR A 252 -4.63 9.09 21.49
CA TYR A 252 -3.99 9.76 22.61
C TYR A 252 -5.00 10.68 23.28
N GLU A 253 -5.19 10.51 24.57
CA GLU A 253 -5.89 11.46 25.43
C GLU A 253 -4.83 12.26 26.19
N PHE A 254 -4.75 13.56 25.91
CA PHE A 254 -3.86 14.47 26.64
C PHE A 254 -4.69 15.32 27.61
N ASN A 255 -4.12 15.60 28.79
CA ASN A 255 -4.54 16.77 29.56
C ASN A 255 -3.93 18.05 28.93
N ASP A 256 -4.39 19.21 29.39
CA ASP A 256 -3.96 20.50 28.81
C ASP A 256 -2.43 20.68 28.84
N ASP A 257 -1.78 20.27 29.94
CA ASP A 257 -0.32 20.34 30.09
C ASP A 257 0.43 19.46 29.06
N LEU A 258 0.02 18.19 28.90
CA LEU A 258 0.66 17.28 27.93
C LEU A 258 0.36 17.69 26.49
N ALA A 259 -0.81 18.28 26.23
CA ALA A 259 -1.15 18.81 24.91
C ALA A 259 -0.20 19.95 24.52
N GLN A 260 0.17 20.82 25.48
CA GLN A 260 1.16 21.87 25.25
C GLN A 260 2.56 21.28 25.02
N VAL A 261 2.98 20.30 25.81
CA VAL A 261 4.27 19.60 25.62
C VAL A 261 4.34 18.95 24.23
N HIS A 262 3.29 18.25 23.82
CA HIS A 262 3.20 17.61 22.52
C HIS A 262 3.24 18.64 21.37
N THR A 263 2.55 19.77 21.53
CA THR A 263 2.61 20.86 20.55
C THR A 263 4.03 21.44 20.43
N GLY A 264 4.72 21.61 21.56
CA GLY A 264 6.12 22.03 21.59
C GLY A 264 7.05 21.02 20.92
N PHE A 265 6.85 19.72 21.16
CA PHE A 265 7.56 18.62 20.51
C PHE A 265 7.41 18.66 18.98
N LEU A 266 6.19 18.84 18.46
CA LEU A 266 5.94 18.94 17.02
C LEU A 266 6.59 20.18 16.40
N LYS A 267 6.47 21.34 17.07
CA LYS A 267 7.07 22.60 16.63
C LYS A 267 8.61 22.52 16.64
N ALA A 268 9.18 21.83 17.62
CA ALA A 268 10.62 21.59 17.66
C ALA A 268 11.09 20.71 16.49
N PHE A 269 10.33 19.67 16.14
CA PHE A 269 10.64 18.87 14.95
C PHE A 269 10.50 19.67 13.65
N GLU A 270 9.48 20.52 13.54
CA GLU A 270 9.21 21.33 12.36
C GLU A 270 10.39 22.21 11.95
N GLN A 271 11.24 22.61 12.90
CA GLN A 271 12.47 23.35 12.62
C GLN A 271 13.36 22.67 11.59
N ILE A 272 13.31 21.34 11.45
CA ILE A 272 14.05 20.58 10.42
C ILE A 272 13.82 21.07 8.99
N SER A 273 12.62 21.59 8.71
CA SER A 273 12.25 22.15 7.41
C SER A 273 13.04 23.42 7.04
N THR A 274 13.63 24.08 8.04
CA THR A 274 14.46 25.27 7.85
C THR A 274 15.89 24.97 7.39
N SER A 275 16.29 23.68 7.40
CA SER A 275 17.59 23.24 6.89
C SER A 275 17.48 22.88 5.41
N HIS A 276 18.31 23.48 4.57
CA HIS A 276 18.33 23.25 3.12
C HIS A 276 18.78 21.83 2.77
N LYS A 277 19.72 21.27 3.54
CA LYS A 277 20.14 19.89 3.41
C LYS A 277 20.06 19.17 4.75
N VAL A 278 19.61 17.93 4.68
CA VAL A 278 19.63 16.97 5.78
C VAL A 278 20.18 15.66 5.24
N TRP A 279 21.18 15.12 5.93
CA TRP A 279 21.88 13.91 5.51
C TRP A 279 21.88 12.85 6.60
N GLN A 280 22.05 11.60 6.19
CA GLN A 280 22.42 10.47 7.05
C GLN A 280 23.89 10.13 6.83
N TYR A 281 24.62 9.81 7.90
CA TYR A 281 25.95 9.19 7.78
C TYR A 281 25.84 7.68 7.58
N LEU A 282 26.66 7.13 6.69
CA LEU A 282 26.72 5.69 6.45
C LEU A 282 28.00 5.08 7.03
N HIS A 283 29.15 5.69 6.73
CA HIS A 283 30.46 5.20 7.13
C HIS A 283 31.36 6.37 7.51
N SER A 284 32.24 6.13 8.49
CA SER A 284 33.34 7.01 8.84
C SER A 284 34.66 6.24 8.75
N GLU A 285 35.61 6.81 8.03
CA GLU A 285 36.96 6.26 7.82
C GLU A 285 37.99 7.28 8.30
N GLN A 286 39.00 6.85 9.07
CA GLN A 286 40.09 7.75 9.46
C GLN A 286 41.04 7.97 8.29
N ILE A 287 41.49 9.21 8.10
CA ILE A 287 42.44 9.56 7.05
C ILE A 287 43.84 9.69 7.65
N ASP A 288 44.77 8.88 7.14
CA ASP A 288 46.19 8.95 7.50
C ASP A 288 46.91 10.10 6.78
N ASP A 289 46.73 10.24 5.46
CA ASP A 289 47.35 11.32 4.69
C ASP A 289 46.50 12.60 4.70
N ARG A 290 46.55 13.33 5.81
CA ARG A 290 45.82 14.61 5.94
C ARG A 290 46.28 15.68 4.94
N ARG A 291 47.51 15.62 4.43
CA ARG A 291 48.07 16.66 3.55
C ARG A 291 47.39 16.68 2.19
N ARG A 292 47.04 15.50 1.68
CA ARG A 292 46.32 15.34 0.40
C ARG A 292 44.80 15.42 0.51
N ASN A 293 44.28 15.50 1.73
CA ASN A 293 42.84 15.52 2.03
C ASN A 293 42.45 16.81 2.75
N ALA A 294 43.01 17.94 2.34
CA ALA A 294 42.67 19.27 2.84
C ALA A 294 42.77 19.47 4.37
N GLY A 295 43.55 18.63 5.06
CA GLY A 295 43.69 18.62 6.51
C GLY A 295 42.62 17.84 7.29
N ALA A 296 41.72 17.12 6.61
CA ALA A 296 40.67 16.32 7.24
C ALA A 296 41.23 15.15 8.06
N SER A 297 40.65 14.90 9.24
CA SER A 297 40.98 13.76 10.09
C SER A 297 40.23 12.47 9.72
N SER A 298 39.10 12.59 9.03
CA SER A 298 38.24 11.47 8.67
C SER A 298 37.45 11.78 7.39
N ALA A 299 37.24 10.76 6.56
CA ALA A 299 36.33 10.77 5.43
C ALA A 299 34.97 10.24 5.90
N ILE A 300 33.91 11.01 5.66
CA ILE A 300 32.55 10.62 6.05
C ILE A 300 31.70 10.49 4.79
N THR A 301 31.15 9.30 4.59
CA THR A 301 30.16 9.08 3.53
C THR A 301 28.78 9.44 4.06
N ARG A 302 28.16 10.44 3.45
CA ARG A 302 26.81 10.90 3.78
C ARG A 302 25.91 10.91 2.55
N ILE A 303 24.63 10.69 2.75
CA ILE A 303 23.60 10.72 1.70
C ILE A 303 22.42 11.56 2.15
N ALA A 304 21.70 12.16 1.20
CA ALA A 304 20.48 12.89 1.52
C ALA A 304 19.43 11.93 2.12
N LEU A 305 18.59 12.44 3.01
CA LEU A 305 17.46 11.66 3.52
C LEU A 305 16.48 11.31 2.39
N ASN A 306 15.88 10.13 2.46
CA ASN A 306 14.81 9.69 1.55
C ASN A 306 13.51 10.50 1.74
N GLY A 307 13.34 11.14 2.90
CA GLY A 307 12.27 12.11 3.10
C GLY A 307 12.13 12.56 4.54
N VAL A 308 11.47 13.70 4.72
CA VAL A 308 11.12 14.28 6.03
C VAL A 308 9.66 14.70 5.97
N ALA A 309 8.89 14.40 7.01
CA ALA A 309 7.48 14.80 7.07
C ALA A 309 7.05 15.08 8.52
N LEU A 310 6.22 16.09 8.71
CA LEU A 310 5.64 16.41 10.03
C LEU A 310 4.57 15.40 10.45
N ASN A 311 3.95 14.72 9.48
CA ASN A 311 2.95 13.72 9.72
C ASN A 311 3.02 12.60 8.68
N ARG A 312 3.61 11.46 9.05
CA ARG A 312 3.58 10.25 8.24
C ARG A 312 3.45 9.03 9.14
N LYS A 313 2.54 8.14 8.77
CA LYS A 313 2.25 6.93 9.53
C LYS A 313 3.11 5.75 9.02
N PRO A 314 3.53 4.83 9.92
CA PRO A 314 4.29 3.63 9.55
C PRO A 314 3.52 2.69 8.62
N THR A 315 2.20 2.66 8.73
CA THR A 315 1.33 1.84 7.88
C THR A 315 0.09 2.63 7.47
N ARG A 316 -0.50 2.29 6.31
CA ARG A 316 -1.72 2.94 5.80
C ARG A 316 -2.94 2.69 6.70
N HIS A 317 -2.93 1.60 7.46
CA HIS A 317 -4.04 1.18 8.30
C HIS A 317 -3.93 1.67 9.75
N LEU A 318 -2.84 2.36 10.10
CA LEU A 318 -2.74 3.04 11.39
C LEU A 318 -3.65 4.26 11.40
N VAL A 319 -4.57 4.30 12.36
CA VAL A 319 -5.43 5.43 12.66
C VAL A 319 -4.97 6.01 13.99
N THR A 320 -4.65 7.29 13.99
CA THR A 320 -4.27 8.01 15.18
C THR A 320 -4.71 9.46 15.06
N ASN A 321 -5.00 10.08 16.21
CA ASN A 321 -5.43 11.47 16.34
C ASN A 321 -4.26 12.46 16.45
N VAL A 322 -3.01 11.98 16.52
CA VAL A 322 -1.82 12.82 16.59
C VAL A 322 -0.99 12.73 15.31
N PRO A 323 -0.36 13.83 14.86
CA PRO A 323 0.64 13.77 13.80
C PRO A 323 1.89 13.03 14.27
N ILE A 324 2.50 12.27 13.37
CA ILE A 324 3.72 11.49 13.65
C ILE A 324 4.87 12.07 12.82
N PRO A 325 5.82 12.78 13.44
CA PRO A 325 7.07 13.17 12.80
C PRO A 325 7.83 11.99 12.21
N TYR A 326 8.41 12.19 11.04
CA TYR A 326 9.02 11.13 10.24
C TYR A 326 10.36 11.56 9.63
N LEU A 327 11.35 10.67 9.75
CA LEU A 327 12.61 10.73 9.02
C LEU A 327 12.83 9.42 8.24
N GLY A 328 12.89 9.54 6.92
CA GLY A 328 13.27 8.46 6.02
C GLY A 328 14.76 8.45 5.79
N LEU A 329 15.46 7.50 6.39
CA LEU A 329 16.86 7.21 6.10
C LEU A 329 16.95 6.26 4.89
N ARG A 330 18.16 5.78 4.53
CA ARG A 330 18.37 4.92 3.34
C ARG A 330 17.49 3.66 3.32
N ASN A 331 17.65 2.86 4.37
CA ASN A 331 16.97 1.56 4.53
C ASN A 331 16.17 1.49 5.83
N THR A 332 16.17 2.58 6.60
CA THR A 332 15.55 2.68 7.92
C THR A 332 14.59 3.86 7.90
N GLU A 333 13.41 3.69 8.45
CA GLU A 333 12.45 4.79 8.61
C GLU A 333 12.18 4.99 10.09
N LEU A 334 12.27 6.23 10.54
CA LEU A 334 12.08 6.65 11.92
C LEU A 334 10.74 7.38 12.05
N TYR A 335 9.90 6.90 12.96
CA TYR A 335 8.58 7.44 13.28
C TYR A 335 8.56 7.81 14.75
N PHE A 336 8.46 9.10 15.05
CA PHE A 336 8.53 9.59 16.43
C PHE A 336 7.12 9.70 17.01
N PHE A 337 6.71 8.68 17.77
CA PHE A 337 5.47 8.73 18.53
C PHE A 337 5.67 9.56 19.80
N PRO A 338 4.60 10.00 20.48
CA PRO A 338 4.72 10.83 21.69
C PRO A 338 5.59 10.21 22.79
N GLU A 339 5.65 8.88 22.88
CA GLU A 339 6.34 8.15 23.93
C GLU A 339 7.51 7.27 23.45
N ARG A 340 7.61 6.98 22.15
CA ARG A 340 8.62 6.05 21.64
C ARG A 340 9.03 6.34 20.20
N LEU A 341 10.22 5.90 19.85
CA LEU A 341 10.68 5.84 18.47
C LEU A 341 10.26 4.50 17.87
N VAL A 342 9.47 4.51 16.79
CA VAL A 342 9.17 3.34 15.98
C VAL A 342 10.07 3.34 14.74
N ILE A 343 10.73 2.22 14.50
CA ILE A 343 11.68 2.03 13.42
C ILE A 343 11.09 1.02 12.44
N ARG A 344 11.11 1.32 11.14
CA ARG A 344 10.71 0.36 10.09
C ARG A 344 11.90 0.07 9.17
N ARG A 345 12.19 -1.22 8.97
CA ARG A 345 13.21 -1.72 8.01
C ARG A 345 12.64 -2.93 7.29
N ASN A 346 12.61 -2.93 5.95
CA ASN A 346 12.11 -4.05 5.14
C ASN A 346 10.75 -4.63 5.57
N ASN A 347 9.79 -3.76 5.94
CA ASN A 347 8.46 -4.13 6.44
C ASN A 347 8.43 -4.84 7.81
N GLN A 348 9.56 -4.92 8.50
CA GLN A 348 9.66 -5.26 9.91
C GLN A 348 9.73 -3.98 10.74
N PHE A 349 9.23 -4.07 11.97
CA PHE A 349 9.15 -2.95 12.89
C PHE A 349 9.94 -3.24 14.16
N ALA A 350 10.46 -2.19 14.77
CA ALA A 350 10.99 -2.20 16.13
C ALA A 350 10.55 -0.92 16.84
N ALA A 351 10.54 -0.91 18.16
CA ALA A 351 10.28 0.29 18.92
C ALA A 351 11.17 0.39 20.16
N VAL A 352 11.55 1.63 20.46
CA VAL A 352 12.37 1.98 21.61
C VAL A 352 11.70 3.13 22.35
N PHE A 353 11.34 2.92 23.62
CA PHE A 353 10.89 4.01 24.47
C PHE A 353 11.99 5.07 24.64
N TYR A 354 11.60 6.33 24.79
CA TYR A 354 12.57 7.41 24.94
C TYR A 354 13.44 7.28 26.20
N LYS A 355 12.99 6.59 27.26
CA LYS A 355 13.82 6.22 28.42
C LYS A 355 15.07 5.40 28.06
N ASN A 356 15.02 4.66 26.95
CA ASN A 356 16.06 3.77 26.45
C ASN A 356 16.81 4.35 25.23
N LEU A 357 16.48 5.59 24.84
CA LEU A 357 17.04 6.26 23.68
C LEU A 357 17.93 7.43 24.13
N HIS A 358 19.21 7.34 23.81
CA HIS A 358 20.21 8.38 24.05
C HIS A 358 20.41 9.20 22.77
N LEU A 359 20.11 10.49 22.85
CA LEU A 359 20.37 11.43 21.77
C LEU A 359 21.51 12.35 22.14
N THR A 360 22.47 12.50 21.24
CA THR A 360 23.54 13.50 21.39
C THR A 360 23.52 14.45 20.21
N SER A 361 23.47 15.75 20.49
CA SER A 361 23.75 16.80 19.51
C SER A 361 25.21 17.25 19.63
N ARG A 362 25.88 17.42 18.50
CA ARG A 362 27.26 17.90 18.41
C ARG A 362 27.41 18.83 17.21
N ASP A 363 28.21 19.88 17.36
CA ASP A 363 28.68 20.64 16.21
C ASP A 363 29.77 19.84 15.49
N SER A 364 29.69 19.82 14.16
CA SER A 364 30.69 19.19 13.30
C SER A 364 31.14 20.17 12.22
N SER A 365 32.40 20.04 11.81
CA SER A 365 32.95 20.87 10.73
C SER A 365 33.30 20.02 9.52
N PHE A 366 32.81 20.41 8.36
CA PHE A 366 32.99 19.70 7.10
C PHE A 366 33.74 20.54 6.09
N ILE A 367 34.64 19.91 5.34
CA ILE A 367 35.33 20.53 4.20
C ILE A 367 34.53 20.17 2.95
N GLU A 368 33.93 21.17 2.31
CA GLU A 368 33.02 20.97 1.19
C GLU A 368 33.73 21.18 -0.15
N GLU A 369 34.12 20.09 -0.83
CA GLU A 369 34.72 20.21 -2.17
C GLU A 369 33.72 20.65 -3.25
N GLY A 370 32.44 20.36 -3.02
CA GLY A 370 31.35 20.62 -3.97
C GLY A 370 30.66 21.97 -3.73
N SER A 371 29.37 22.01 -4.08
CA SER A 371 28.52 23.16 -3.77
C SER A 371 28.14 23.17 -2.29
N VAL A 372 28.32 24.33 -1.66
CA VAL A 372 27.94 24.56 -0.27
C VAL A 372 26.43 24.87 -0.19
N PRO A 373 25.69 24.30 0.77
CA PRO A 373 24.30 24.70 1.02
C PRO A 373 24.18 26.19 1.34
N SER A 374 23.14 26.86 0.86
CA SER A 374 22.95 28.31 1.06
C SER A 374 22.72 28.73 2.52
N ASP A 375 22.30 27.80 3.37
CA ASP A 375 22.06 27.98 4.80
C ASP A 375 23.27 27.57 5.67
N ALA A 376 24.34 27.05 5.06
CA ALA A 376 25.54 26.61 5.76
C ALA A 376 26.35 27.82 6.26
N THR A 377 26.84 27.74 7.50
CA THR A 377 27.77 28.75 8.02
C THR A 377 29.19 28.36 7.66
N ILE A 378 29.87 29.17 6.83
CA ILE A 378 31.29 28.98 6.51
C ILE A 378 32.11 29.54 7.67
N ILE A 379 32.83 28.66 8.38
CA ILE A 379 33.69 29.03 9.52
C ILE A 379 35.13 29.30 9.12
N GLY A 380 35.51 28.97 7.90
CA GLY A 380 36.85 29.21 7.38
C GLY A 380 37.06 28.58 6.02
N HIS A 381 38.29 28.63 5.54
CA HIS A 381 38.72 27.97 4.30
C HIS A 381 39.99 27.18 4.57
N THR A 382 40.13 26.06 3.87
CA THR A 382 41.36 25.25 3.82
C THR A 382 41.83 25.16 2.37
N TRP A 383 43.03 24.64 2.14
CA TRP A 383 43.52 24.37 0.79
C TRP A 383 43.32 22.89 0.46
N ARG A 384 43.09 22.56 -0.81
CA ARG A 384 42.97 21.16 -1.25
C ARG A 384 44.18 20.33 -0.84
N TYR A 385 45.37 20.90 -1.01
CA TYR A 385 46.64 20.32 -0.59
C TYR A 385 47.31 21.23 0.45
N VAL A 386 47.60 20.69 1.63
CA VAL A 386 48.15 21.45 2.77
C VAL A 386 49.53 20.94 3.20
N ASN A 387 50.38 21.87 3.62
CA ASN A 387 51.62 21.56 4.32
C ASN A 387 51.34 21.03 5.73
N LYS A 388 52.37 20.55 6.46
CA LYS A 388 52.26 20.16 7.87
C LYS A 388 51.67 21.28 8.77
N SER A 389 51.88 22.53 8.41
CA SER A 389 51.36 23.71 9.11
C SER A 389 49.92 24.08 8.74
N GLY A 390 49.29 23.41 7.77
CA GLY A 390 47.96 23.76 7.24
C GLY A 390 47.96 24.83 6.15
N SER A 391 49.11 25.45 5.83
CA SER A 391 49.21 26.41 4.73
C SER A 391 49.19 25.74 3.35
N ALA A 392 48.90 26.51 2.30
CA ALA A 392 48.86 26.02 0.92
C ALA A 392 50.18 25.33 0.51
N ASP A 393 50.10 24.08 0.06
CA ASP A 393 51.22 23.43 -0.61
C ASP A 393 51.36 23.98 -2.04
N ARG A 394 52.39 24.81 -2.26
CA ARG A 394 52.63 25.53 -3.52
C ARG A 394 53.21 24.64 -4.61
N ARG A 395 53.57 23.38 -4.33
CA ARG A 395 54.05 22.42 -5.33
C ARG A 395 52.95 21.96 -6.28
N PHE A 396 51.69 22.10 -5.86
CA PHE A 396 50.53 21.78 -6.67
C PHE A 396 50.00 23.05 -7.34
N SER A 397 50.10 23.11 -8.67
CA SER A 397 49.60 24.25 -9.47
C SER A 397 48.08 24.42 -9.40
N ASN A 398 47.33 23.32 -9.23
CA ASN A 398 45.86 23.33 -9.10
C ASN A 398 45.40 23.14 -7.65
N ASN A 399 45.91 23.99 -6.74
CA ASN A 399 45.57 23.98 -5.32
C ASN A 399 44.56 25.09 -5.01
N ARG A 400 43.26 24.81 -5.12
CA ARG A 400 42.20 25.76 -4.78
C ARG A 400 41.88 25.78 -3.29
N GLN A 401 41.34 26.89 -2.81
CA GLN A 401 40.73 26.96 -1.49
C GLN A 401 39.38 26.22 -1.49
N ILE A 402 39.08 25.57 -0.37
CA ILE A 402 37.89 24.79 -0.12
C ILE A 402 37.23 25.33 1.17
N PRO A 403 35.93 25.64 1.15
CA PRO A 403 35.24 26.14 2.33
C PRO A 403 35.12 25.06 3.40
N LYS A 404 35.26 25.49 4.66
CA LYS A 404 34.99 24.70 5.86
C LYS A 404 33.67 25.19 6.45
N CYS A 405 32.65 24.34 6.41
CA CYS A 405 31.29 24.64 6.88
C CYS A 405 31.06 24.03 8.26
N ALA A 406 30.29 24.72 9.10
CA ALA A 406 29.81 24.20 10.38
C ALA A 406 28.38 23.67 10.24
N TYR A 407 28.20 22.42 10.68
CA TYR A 407 26.96 21.67 10.67
C TYR A 407 26.65 21.14 12.06
N SER A 408 25.46 20.58 12.23
CA SER A 408 25.08 19.87 13.45
C SER A 408 24.84 18.40 13.17
N GLU A 409 25.31 17.56 14.08
CA GLU A 409 25.20 16.11 14.07
C GLU A 409 24.31 15.66 15.23
N TYR A 410 23.35 14.80 14.92
CA TYR A 410 22.41 14.21 15.88
C TYR A 410 22.54 12.69 15.81
N ALA A 411 23.10 12.10 16.86
CA ALA A 411 23.24 10.66 16.98
C ALA A 411 22.10 10.10 17.85
N PHE A 412 21.36 9.15 17.30
CA PHE A 412 20.32 8.38 17.97
C PHE A 412 20.91 7.03 18.37
N ARG A 413 20.97 6.74 19.67
CA ARG A 413 21.56 5.50 20.22
C ARG A 413 20.62 4.79 21.18
N SER A 414 20.57 3.47 21.17
CA SER A 414 19.89 2.69 22.22
C SER A 414 20.74 1.52 22.68
N GLY A 415 20.46 1.01 23.89
CA GLY A 415 21.07 -0.24 24.39
C GLY A 415 20.61 -1.50 23.63
N THR A 416 19.60 -1.36 22.75
CA THR A 416 19.07 -2.42 21.89
C THR A 416 19.74 -2.47 20.51
N GLY A 417 20.75 -1.63 20.25
CA GLY A 417 21.50 -1.64 18.98
C GLY A 417 21.07 -0.59 17.96
N VAL A 418 20.20 0.37 18.33
CA VAL A 418 19.90 1.51 17.45
C VAL A 418 21.14 2.39 17.41
N TYR A 419 21.66 2.66 16.22
CA TYR A 419 22.69 3.66 16.00
C TYR A 419 22.52 4.32 14.63
N GLU A 420 21.91 5.49 14.62
CA GLU A 420 21.72 6.30 13.42
C GLU A 420 22.25 7.71 13.65
N VAL A 421 22.88 8.30 12.64
CA VAL A 421 23.41 9.67 12.71
C VAL A 421 22.82 10.50 11.58
N VAL A 422 22.13 11.57 11.97
CA VAL A 422 21.52 12.55 11.05
C VAL A 422 22.24 13.87 11.20
N THR A 423 22.48 14.56 10.09
CA THR A 423 23.16 15.86 10.08
C THR A 423 22.41 16.91 9.29
N THR A 424 22.50 18.16 9.73
CA THR A 424 21.79 19.30 9.12
C THR A 424 22.78 20.37 8.68
N SER A 425 22.54 20.97 7.51
CA SER A 425 23.36 22.09 7.01
C SER A 425 23.20 23.35 7.83
N ARG A 426 21.99 23.64 8.31
CA ARG A 426 21.76 24.69 9.31
C ARG A 426 22.02 24.12 10.71
N ARG A 427 22.71 24.90 11.54
CA ARG A 427 23.08 24.51 12.90
C ARG A 427 21.91 24.56 13.87
N GLY A 428 21.92 23.66 14.84
CA GLY A 428 21.02 23.61 16.00
C GLY A 428 19.55 23.33 15.71
N VAL A 429 19.23 22.95 14.46
CA VAL A 429 17.88 22.77 13.98
C VAL A 429 17.08 21.69 14.71
N LEU A 430 17.72 20.62 15.19
CA LEU A 430 17.08 19.56 15.96
C LEU A 430 17.44 19.59 17.45
N ASP A 431 18.18 20.60 17.93
CA ASP A 431 18.62 20.66 19.34
C ASP A 431 17.43 20.64 20.30
N LEU A 432 16.45 21.52 20.08
CA LEU A 432 15.23 21.56 20.88
C LEU A 432 14.46 20.23 20.81
N PHE A 433 14.39 19.63 19.63
CA PHE A 433 13.72 18.35 19.43
C PHE A 433 14.38 17.23 20.24
N THR A 434 15.72 17.14 20.22
CA THR A 434 16.46 16.17 21.01
C THR A 434 16.28 16.39 22.52
N GLN A 435 16.19 17.64 22.97
CA GLN A 435 15.90 17.98 24.37
C GLN A 435 14.50 17.52 24.79
N TYR A 436 13.48 17.71 23.95
CA TYR A 436 12.13 17.18 24.23
C TYR A 436 12.14 15.67 24.39
N ILE A 437 12.79 14.93 23.48
CA ILE A 437 12.88 13.47 23.57
C ILE A 437 13.57 13.06 24.88
N ALA A 438 14.70 13.69 25.23
CA ALA A 438 15.42 13.39 26.46
C ALA A 438 14.55 13.63 27.71
N ARG A 439 13.83 14.76 27.77
CA ARG A 439 12.92 15.09 28.88
C ARG A 439 11.76 14.10 28.99
N ILE A 440 11.17 13.67 27.87
CA ILE A 440 10.14 12.62 27.90
C ILE A 440 10.73 11.32 28.43
N GLY A 441 11.96 10.97 28.02
CA GLY A 441 12.68 9.81 28.53
C GLY A 441 12.91 9.86 30.06
N GLU A 442 13.34 11.00 30.60
CA GLU A 442 13.50 11.20 32.05
C GLU A 442 12.18 10.99 32.81
N VAL A 443 11.07 11.52 32.27
CA VAL A 443 9.73 11.38 32.85
C VAL A 443 9.27 9.91 32.82
N GLN A 444 9.56 9.18 31.74
CA GLN A 444 9.29 7.75 31.64
C GLN A 444 10.08 6.92 32.64
N GLN A 445 11.37 7.23 32.84
CA GLN A 445 12.20 6.54 33.84
C GLN A 445 11.61 6.68 35.25
N ARG A 446 11.14 7.88 35.61
CA ARG A 446 10.49 8.13 36.91
C ARG A 446 9.19 7.34 37.08
N MET A 447 8.43 7.13 36.01
CA MET A 447 7.19 6.34 36.06
C MET A 447 7.41 4.83 36.21
N CYS A 448 8.60 4.31 35.87
CA CYS A 448 8.91 2.89 36.03
C CYS A 448 9.40 2.52 37.45
N ILE A 449 9.74 3.51 38.27
CA ILE A 449 10.30 3.31 39.62
C ILE A 449 9.18 3.34 40.70
N ASN A 450 8.00 3.89 40.35
CA ASN A 450 6.80 3.89 41.18
C ASN A 450 5.84 2.78 40.73
#